data_AF-A0A538KMR6-F1
#
_entry.id   AF-A0A538KMR6-F1
#
_cell.length_a   1.000
_cell.length_b   1.000
_cell.length_c   1.000
_cell.angle_alpha   90.00
_cell.angle_beta   90.00
_cell.angle_gamma   90.00
#
_symmetry.space_group_name_H-M   'P 1'
#
loop_
_entity.id
_entity.type
_entity.pdbx_description
1 polymer ?
#
loop_
_entity_poly.entity_id
_entity_poly.type
_entity_poly.pdbx_seq_one_letter_code
_entity_poly.pdbx_strand_id
1 'polypeptide(L)'
;MKPTLRTAALLLLAGFAVHQTRYALVPDRAGDGAHAYLHAAPVVLALLAALALGRTLATLGRRAGAVPAVAAPVARWLAASGALLVLHAAQEGAERLLAGGGPLDAGVLVVVPLCLAAGAVVAYALRHADELLFAASSAIRAALRAAAPAERAASLPPDRPAFAREGGLARHLAGRAPPVLG
;
A
#
# COMPACT_ATOMS: atom_id res chain seq x y z
N MET A 1 5.89 -12.17 2.17
CA MET A 1 6.44 -10.86 1.74
C MET A 1 5.71 -9.73 2.46
N LYS A 2 6.41 -8.75 3.05
CA LYS A 2 5.76 -7.61 3.73
C LYS A 2 4.93 -6.80 2.71
N PRO A 3 3.71 -6.34 3.03
CA PRO A 3 2.82 -5.64 2.08
C PRO A 3 3.50 -4.43 1.43
N THR A 4 4.30 -3.71 2.19
CA THR A 4 5.12 -2.59 1.72
C THR A 4 6.05 -2.95 0.56
N LEU A 5 6.72 -4.11 0.60
CA LEU A 5 7.67 -4.50 -0.44
C LEU A 5 6.95 -4.80 -1.75
N ARG A 6 5.76 -5.43 -1.68
CA ARG A 6 4.91 -5.69 -2.85
C ARG A 6 4.45 -4.39 -3.49
N THR A 7 3.91 -3.48 -2.69
CA THR A 7 3.45 -2.18 -3.19
C THR A 7 4.60 -1.40 -3.81
N ALA A 8 5.76 -1.35 -3.17
CA ALA A 8 6.94 -0.67 -3.71
C ALA A 8 7.40 -1.29 -5.04
N ALA A 9 7.48 -2.62 -5.13
CA ALA A 9 7.87 -3.31 -6.36
C ALA A 9 6.91 -3.04 -7.53
N LEU A 10 5.59 -3.08 -7.28
CA LEU A 10 4.58 -2.78 -8.29
C LEU A 10 4.64 -1.31 -8.73
N LEU A 11 4.83 -0.38 -7.78
CA LEU A 11 4.99 1.04 -8.11
C LEU A 11 6.25 1.32 -8.92
N LEU A 12 7.37 0.67 -8.61
CA LEU A 12 8.61 0.81 -9.38
C LEU A 12 8.45 0.33 -10.81
N LEU A 13 7.88 -0.87 -10.99
CA LEU A 13 7.66 -1.45 -12.30
C LEU A 13 6.70 -0.59 -13.14
N ALA A 14 5.59 -0.16 -12.54
CA ALA A 14 4.61 0.69 -13.21
C ALA A 14 5.16 2.09 -13.50
N GLY A 15 5.92 2.69 -12.57
CA GLY A 15 6.55 4.00 -12.75
C GLY A 15 7.57 3.98 -13.88
N PHE A 16 8.42 2.94 -13.92
CA PHE A 16 9.33 2.70 -15.04
C PHE A 16 8.57 2.56 -16.38
N ALA A 17 7.51 1.74 -16.41
CA ALA A 17 6.72 1.57 -17.63
C ALA A 17 6.07 2.88 -18.10
N VAL A 18 5.50 3.68 -17.21
CA VAL A 18 4.93 5.00 -17.53
C VAL A 18 5.99 5.92 -18.10
N HIS A 19 7.15 5.99 -17.45
CA HIS A 19 8.26 6.85 -17.85
C HIS A 19 8.80 6.47 -19.24
N GLN A 20 9.03 5.18 -19.52
CA GLN A 20 9.46 4.69 -20.84
C GLN A 20 8.38 4.93 -21.91
N THR A 21 7.11 4.69 -21.58
CA THR A 21 5.99 4.91 -22.51
C THR A 21 5.86 6.38 -22.88
N ARG A 22 6.07 7.30 -21.93
CA ARG A 22 6.09 8.74 -22.20
C ARG A 22 7.13 9.09 -23.25
N TYR A 23 8.36 8.60 -23.13
CA TYR A 23 9.42 8.86 -24.11
C TYR A 23 9.14 8.23 -25.47
N ALA A 24 8.49 7.08 -25.52
CA ALA A 24 8.07 6.45 -26.78
C ALA A 24 6.98 7.26 -27.50
N LEU A 25 6.06 7.90 -26.75
CA LEU A 25 4.96 8.69 -27.32
C LEU A 25 5.36 10.13 -27.64
N VAL A 26 6.21 10.73 -26.81
CA VAL A 26 6.69 12.11 -26.95
C VAL A 26 8.22 12.08 -26.86
N PRO A 27 8.92 11.75 -27.96
CA PRO A 27 10.38 11.72 -27.97
C PRO A 27 10.94 13.10 -27.66
N ASP A 28 11.92 13.17 -26.77
CA ASP A 28 12.63 14.41 -26.50
C ASP A 28 13.76 14.59 -27.53
N ARG A 29 13.82 15.76 -28.17
CA ARG A 29 14.82 16.07 -29.21
C ARG A 29 16.18 16.46 -28.60
N ALA A 30 16.25 16.66 -27.28
CA ALA A 30 17.46 17.06 -26.57
C ALA A 30 18.38 15.88 -26.16
N GLY A 31 18.03 14.63 -26.51
CA GLY A 31 18.58 13.42 -25.88
C GLY A 31 19.92 12.88 -26.39
N ASP A 32 20.52 13.44 -27.45
CA ASP A 32 21.67 12.80 -28.12
C ASP A 32 23.03 12.90 -27.36
N GLY A 33 23.08 13.56 -26.20
CA GLY A 33 24.37 13.94 -25.57
C GLY A 33 24.61 13.58 -24.09
N ALA A 34 23.65 13.02 -23.33
CA ALA A 34 23.81 12.91 -21.88
C ALA A 34 24.55 11.63 -21.44
N HIS A 35 25.66 11.82 -20.71
CA HIS A 35 26.63 10.79 -20.31
C HIS A 35 26.05 9.59 -19.54
N ALA A 36 26.38 8.38 -20.01
CA ALA A 36 25.92 7.10 -19.48
C ALA A 36 26.30 6.77 -18.01
N TYR A 37 27.11 7.60 -17.34
CA TYR A 37 27.46 7.37 -15.93
C TYR A 37 26.44 7.98 -14.94
N LEU A 38 25.52 8.83 -15.42
CA LEU A 38 24.48 9.47 -14.59
C LEU A 38 23.25 8.58 -14.30
N HIS A 39 23.22 7.35 -14.81
CA HIS A 39 22.06 6.45 -14.72
C HIS A 39 21.74 5.92 -13.30
N ALA A 40 22.64 6.03 -12.32
CA ALA A 40 22.41 5.45 -11.00
C ALA A 40 21.57 6.33 -10.06
N ALA A 41 21.75 7.66 -10.10
CA ALA A 41 21.11 8.57 -9.15
C ALA A 41 19.56 8.65 -9.31
N PRO A 42 19.00 8.75 -10.53
CA PRO A 42 17.55 8.70 -10.74
C PRO A 42 16.94 7.37 -10.27
N VAL A 43 17.68 6.26 -10.46
CA VAL A 43 17.25 4.93 -10.02
C VAL A 43 17.19 4.85 -8.49
N VAL A 44 18.22 5.32 -7.78
CA VAL A 44 18.23 5.32 -6.31
C VAL A 44 17.12 6.22 -5.75
N LEU A 45 16.90 7.39 -6.34
CA LEU A 45 15.82 8.30 -5.93
C LEU A 45 14.44 7.66 -6.16
N ALA A 46 14.23 7.03 -7.32
CA ALA A 46 13.00 6.30 -7.62
C ALA A 46 12.77 5.15 -6.64
N LEU A 47 13.82 4.39 -6.28
CA LEU A 47 13.76 3.33 -5.28
C LEU A 47 13.33 3.86 -3.90
N LEU A 48 13.96 4.94 -3.42
CA LEU A 48 13.64 5.55 -2.14
C LEU A 48 12.21 6.11 -2.12
N ALA A 49 11.81 6.83 -3.18
CA ALA A 49 10.47 7.36 -3.34
C ALA A 49 9.42 6.23 -3.36
N ALA A 50 9.67 5.15 -4.09
CA ALA A 50 8.74 4.02 -4.17
C ALA A 50 8.62 3.28 -2.83
N LEU A 51 9.71 3.15 -2.07
CA LEU A 51 9.68 2.59 -0.71
C LEU A 51 8.85 3.48 0.24
N ALA A 52 9.08 4.80 0.22
CA ALA A 52 8.32 5.75 1.03
C ALA A 52 6.83 5.72 0.68
N LEU A 53 6.49 5.79 -0.60
CA LEU A 53 5.12 5.71 -1.10
C LEU A 53 4.47 4.36 -0.78
N GLY A 54 5.19 3.26 -0.97
CA GLY A 54 4.74 1.92 -0.62
C GLY A 54 4.44 1.77 0.87
N ARG A 55 5.22 2.40 1.76
CA ARG A 55 4.94 2.46 3.21
C ARG A 55 3.68 3.26 3.51
N THR A 56 3.52 4.41 2.88
CA THR A 56 2.34 5.28 3.04
C THR A 56 1.08 4.57 2.59
N LEU A 57 1.08 3.99 1.39
CA LEU A 57 -0.05 3.24 0.84
C LEU A 57 -0.41 2.02 1.69
N ALA A 58 0.59 1.25 2.13
CA ALA A 58 0.35 0.11 3.01
C ALA A 58 -0.27 0.54 4.35
N THR A 59 0.05 1.74 4.83
CA THR A 59 -0.51 2.29 6.08
C THR A 59 -1.93 2.79 5.89
N LEU A 60 -2.22 3.47 4.77
CA LEU A 60 -3.58 3.87 4.39
C LEU A 60 -4.49 2.65 4.21
N GLY A 61 -4.00 1.58 3.57
CA GLY A 61 -4.75 0.35 3.39
C GLY A 61 -5.13 -0.34 4.71
N ARG A 62 -4.29 -0.27 5.75
CA ARG A 62 -4.62 -0.80 7.08
C ARG A 62 -5.68 0.03 7.80
N ARG A 63 -5.66 1.36 7.64
CA ARG A 63 -6.64 2.27 8.25
C ARG A 63 -7.98 2.28 7.51
N ALA A 64 -7.98 1.89 6.23
CA ALA A 64 -9.19 1.80 5.40
C ALA A 64 -10.18 0.72 5.86
N GLY A 65 -9.85 -0.13 6.85
CA GLY A 65 -10.82 -1.02 7.49
C GLY A 65 -11.99 -0.29 8.18
N ALA A 66 -11.88 1.02 8.39
CA ALA A 66 -12.96 1.89 8.88
C ALA A 66 -13.75 2.61 7.76
N VAL A 67 -13.39 2.41 6.49
CA VAL A 67 -13.97 3.10 5.32
C VAL A 67 -15.00 2.18 4.64
N PRO A 68 -16.12 2.71 4.11
CA PRO A 68 -17.11 1.90 3.40
C PRO A 68 -16.48 1.05 2.27
N ALA A 69 -16.93 -0.20 2.14
CA ALA A 69 -16.35 -1.19 1.20
C ALA A 69 -16.27 -0.70 -0.26
N VAL A 70 -17.21 0.16 -0.68
CA VAL A 70 -17.27 0.73 -2.04
C VAL A 70 -16.22 1.83 -2.27
N ALA A 71 -15.79 2.55 -1.23
CA ALA A 71 -14.79 3.61 -1.35
C ALA A 71 -13.35 3.07 -1.38
N ALA A 72 -13.13 1.84 -0.92
CA ALA A 72 -11.80 1.23 -0.84
C ALA A 72 -11.11 1.01 -2.20
N PRO A 73 -11.79 0.55 -3.29
CA PRO A 73 -11.16 0.36 -4.60
C PRO A 73 -10.77 1.67 -5.28
N VAL A 74 -11.66 2.66 -5.27
CA VAL A 74 -11.41 3.98 -5.88
C VAL A 74 -10.28 4.70 -5.14
N ALA A 75 -10.29 4.70 -3.80
CA ALA A 75 -9.22 5.31 -3.02
C ALA A 75 -7.86 4.64 -3.30
N ARG A 76 -7.82 3.31 -3.41
CA ARG A 76 -6.59 2.56 -3.73
C ARG A 76 -6.07 2.90 -5.12
N TRP A 77 -6.96 3.00 -6.11
CA TRP A 77 -6.63 3.41 -7.47
C TRP A 77 -6.07 4.84 -7.53
N LEU A 78 -6.77 5.81 -6.94
CA LEU A 78 -6.32 7.20 -6.90
C LEU A 78 -4.99 7.34 -6.16
N ALA A 79 -4.82 6.64 -5.05
CA ALA A 79 -3.57 6.68 -4.29
C ALA A 79 -2.39 6.05 -5.06
N ALA A 80 -2.62 4.94 -5.79
CA ALA A 80 -1.60 4.37 -6.67
C ALA A 80 -1.26 5.31 -7.83
N SER A 81 -2.26 5.92 -8.45
CA SER A 81 -2.08 6.89 -9.55
C SER A 81 -1.30 8.12 -9.10
N GLY A 82 -1.63 8.68 -7.92
CA GLY A 82 -0.90 9.78 -7.32
C GLY A 82 0.54 9.43 -6.97
N ALA A 83 0.78 8.21 -6.45
CA ALA A 83 2.14 7.73 -6.22
C ALA A 83 2.97 7.63 -7.52
N LEU A 84 2.35 7.19 -8.62
CA LEU A 84 3.02 7.14 -9.92
C LEU A 84 3.33 8.53 -10.49
N LEU A 85 2.45 9.51 -10.29
CA LEU A 85 2.72 10.91 -10.68
C LEU A 85 3.93 11.47 -9.93
N VAL A 86 4.02 11.22 -8.61
CA VAL A 86 5.15 11.64 -7.79
C VAL A 86 6.45 10.96 -8.25
N LEU A 87 6.41 9.66 -8.54
CA LEU A 87 7.56 8.93 -9.07
C LEU A 87 8.02 9.50 -10.41
N HIS A 88 7.09 9.71 -11.33
CA HIS A 88 7.41 10.28 -12.64
C HIS A 88 8.04 11.66 -12.51
N ALA A 89 7.45 12.55 -11.70
CA ALA A 89 8.00 13.88 -11.46
C ALA A 89 9.41 13.85 -10.86
N ALA A 90 9.68 12.91 -9.95
CA ALA A 90 11.00 12.72 -9.37
C ALA A 90 12.03 12.20 -10.40
N GLN A 91 11.64 11.25 -11.25
CA GLN A 91 12.50 10.71 -12.32
C GLN A 91 12.84 11.79 -13.33
N GLU A 92 11.82 12.44 -13.89
CA GLU A 92 11.96 13.49 -14.91
C GLU A 92 12.70 14.71 -14.35
N GLY A 93 12.38 15.13 -13.13
CA GLY A 93 13.06 16.26 -12.47
C GLY A 93 14.54 15.97 -12.21
N ALA A 94 14.88 14.74 -11.79
CA ALA A 94 16.27 14.34 -11.61
C ALA A 94 17.03 14.29 -12.95
N GLU A 95 16.42 13.73 -14.00
CA GLU A 95 17.01 13.68 -15.34
C GLU A 95 17.28 15.09 -15.89
N ARG A 96 16.29 15.99 -15.80
CA ARG A 96 16.45 17.38 -16.23
C ARG A 96 17.52 18.12 -15.44
N LEU A 97 17.53 17.99 -14.12
CA LEU A 97 18.54 18.63 -13.27
C LEU A 97 19.96 18.16 -13.66
N LEU A 98 20.13 16.86 -13.88
CA LEU A 98 21.41 16.25 -14.24
C LEU A 98 21.83 16.58 -15.68
N ALA A 99 20.88 16.73 -16.59
CA ALA A 99 21.12 17.11 -17.98
C ALA A 99 21.26 18.63 -18.20
N GLY A 100 21.09 19.45 -17.14
CA GLY A 100 21.01 20.91 -17.28
C GLY A 100 19.78 21.39 -18.07
N GLY A 101 18.73 20.57 -18.11
CA GLY A 101 17.49 20.81 -18.84
C GLY A 101 16.56 21.83 -18.18
N GLY A 102 15.68 22.41 -18.99
CA GLY A 102 14.64 23.37 -18.57
C GLY A 102 13.43 22.73 -17.87
N PRO A 103 12.36 23.51 -17.63
CA PRO A 103 11.17 23.05 -16.90
C PRO A 103 10.49 21.85 -17.57
N LEU A 104 9.64 21.13 -16.81
CA LEU A 104 8.83 20.01 -17.32
C LEU A 104 8.10 20.41 -18.63
N ASP A 105 8.19 19.56 -19.65
CA ASP A 105 7.66 19.87 -20.97
C ASP A 105 6.21 19.39 -21.20
N ALA A 106 5.74 19.55 -22.43
CA ALA A 106 4.40 19.18 -22.87
C ALA A 106 4.07 17.68 -22.69
N GLY A 107 5.07 16.81 -22.52
CA GLY A 107 4.88 15.39 -22.22
C GLY A 107 4.11 15.14 -20.93
N VAL A 108 4.05 16.12 -20.02
CA VAL A 108 3.29 16.04 -18.76
C VAL A 108 1.80 15.73 -18.97
N LEU A 109 1.21 16.19 -20.08
CA LEU A 109 -0.21 15.94 -20.38
C LEU A 109 -0.49 14.47 -20.70
N VAL A 110 0.49 13.77 -21.29
CA VAL A 110 0.39 12.34 -21.60
C VAL A 110 0.64 11.48 -20.34
N VAL A 111 1.41 11.99 -19.39
CA VAL A 111 1.75 11.27 -18.14
C VAL A 111 0.51 11.03 -17.28
N VAL A 112 -0.39 12.01 -17.17
CA VAL A 112 -1.59 11.88 -16.33
C VAL A 112 -2.45 10.67 -16.70
N PRO A 113 -2.91 10.49 -17.97
CA PRO A 113 -3.68 9.31 -18.34
C PRO A 113 -2.88 8.01 -18.22
N LEU A 114 -1.57 8.02 -18.47
CA LEU A 114 -0.70 6.85 -18.27
C LEU A 114 -0.64 6.44 -16.79
N CYS A 115 -0.47 7.40 -15.87
CA CYS A 115 -0.47 7.16 -14.43
C CYS A 115 -1.82 6.66 -13.93
N LEU A 116 -2.94 7.17 -14.46
CA LEU A 116 -4.28 6.69 -14.12
C LEU A 116 -4.49 5.23 -14.57
N ALA A 117 -4.08 4.90 -15.80
CA ALA A 117 -4.18 3.54 -16.33
C ALA A 117 -3.29 2.56 -15.56
N ALA A 118 -2.01 2.90 -15.38
CA ALA A 118 -1.06 2.09 -14.62
C ALA A 118 -1.46 1.97 -13.14
N GLY A 119 -1.99 3.04 -12.54
CA GLY A 119 -2.52 3.04 -11.18
C GLY A 119 -3.68 2.06 -11.03
N ALA A 120 -4.55 1.94 -12.05
CA ALA A 120 -5.65 0.97 -12.04
C ALA A 120 -5.12 -0.47 -12.05
N VAL A 121 -4.10 -0.74 -12.87
CA VAL A 121 -3.41 -2.05 -12.92
C VAL A 121 -2.78 -2.38 -11.56
N VAL A 122 -2.06 -1.42 -10.95
CA VAL A 122 -1.43 -1.62 -9.63
C VAL A 122 -2.49 -1.88 -8.56
N ALA A 123 -3.58 -1.10 -8.53
CA ALA A 123 -4.66 -1.29 -7.57
C ALA A 123 -5.35 -2.65 -7.73
N TYR A 124 -5.58 -3.09 -8.98
CA TYR A 124 -6.13 -4.40 -9.30
C TYR A 124 -5.21 -5.53 -8.82
N ALA A 125 -3.91 -5.45 -9.14
CA ALA A 125 -2.91 -6.45 -8.76
C ALA A 125 -2.78 -6.57 -7.23
N LEU A 126 -2.78 -5.44 -6.52
CA LEU A 126 -2.76 -5.42 -5.06
C LEU A 126 -4.01 -6.08 -4.47
N ARG A 127 -5.20 -5.79 -5.01
CA ARG A 127 -6.46 -6.42 -4.56
C ARG A 127 -6.42 -7.94 -4.72
N HIS A 128 -6.01 -8.43 -5.88
CA HIS A 128 -5.92 -9.87 -6.13
C HIS A 128 -4.86 -10.55 -5.25
N ALA A 129 -3.73 -9.89 -5.02
CA ALA A 129 -2.72 -10.40 -4.11
C ALA A 129 -3.25 -10.49 -2.67
N ASP A 130 -4.05 -9.52 -2.22
CA ASP A 130 -4.69 -9.55 -0.90
C ASP A 130 -5.70 -10.71 -0.79
N GLU A 131 -6.53 -10.91 -1.82
CA GLU A 131 -7.54 -11.99 -1.89
C GLU A 131 -6.88 -13.39 -1.86
N LEU A 132 -5.83 -13.61 -2.66
CA LEU A 132 -5.10 -14.88 -2.70
C LEU A 132 -4.44 -15.20 -1.35
N LEU A 133 -3.86 -14.19 -0.68
CA LEU A 133 -3.25 -14.38 0.64
C LEU A 133 -4.30 -14.64 1.71
N PHE A 134 -5.45 -13.96 1.64
CA PHE A 134 -6.55 -14.22 2.54
C PHE A 134 -7.04 -15.66 2.39
N ALA A 135 -7.31 -16.11 1.16
CA ALA A 135 -7.73 -17.47 0.85
C ALA A 135 -6.71 -18.51 1.35
N ALA A 136 -5.42 -18.35 1.01
CA ALA A 136 -4.35 -19.24 1.46
C ALA A 136 -4.25 -19.29 2.99
N SER A 137 -4.31 -18.13 3.67
CA SER A 137 -4.26 -18.07 5.13
C SER A 137 -5.47 -18.73 5.79
N SER A 138 -6.65 -18.62 5.16
CA SER A 138 -7.88 -19.26 5.65
C SER A 138 -7.82 -20.78 5.51
N ALA A 139 -7.32 -21.28 4.37
CA ALA A 139 -7.12 -22.71 4.13
C ALA A 139 -6.11 -23.32 5.11
N ILE A 140 -4.98 -22.66 5.35
CA ILE A 140 -3.98 -23.10 6.33
C ILE A 140 -4.58 -23.16 7.74
N ARG A 141 -5.33 -22.12 8.15
CA ARG A 141 -6.01 -22.11 9.46
C ARG A 141 -7.04 -23.23 9.59
N ALA A 142 -7.80 -23.50 8.53
CA ALA A 142 -8.78 -24.59 8.52
C ALA A 142 -8.08 -25.95 8.64
N ALA A 143 -7.01 -26.18 7.87
CA ALA A 143 -6.21 -27.40 7.94
C ALA A 143 -5.60 -27.62 9.33
N LEU A 144 -5.04 -26.57 9.94
CA LEU A 144 -4.48 -26.63 11.30
C LEU A 144 -5.54 -26.93 12.37
N ARG A 145 -6.77 -26.42 12.20
CA ARG A 145 -7.89 -26.74 13.11
C ARG A 145 -8.36 -28.18 12.94
N ALA A 146 -8.43 -28.67 11.70
CA ALA A 146 -8.81 -30.06 11.42
C ALA A 146 -7.75 -31.07 11.90
N ALA A 147 -6.47 -30.70 11.82
CA ALA A 147 -5.36 -31.51 12.30
C ALA A 147 -5.13 -31.39 13.83
N ALA A 148 -5.86 -30.51 14.53
CA ALA A 148 -5.73 -30.39 15.98
C ALA A 148 -6.23 -31.70 16.64
N PRO A 149 -5.38 -32.41 17.40
CA PRO A 149 -5.76 -33.71 17.94
C PRO A 149 -6.97 -33.60 18.88
N ALA A 150 -7.92 -34.52 18.70
CA ALA A 150 -9.13 -34.66 19.53
C ALA A 150 -8.82 -34.92 21.02
N GLU A 151 -7.56 -35.23 21.36
CA GLU A 151 -7.12 -35.55 22.73
C GLU A 151 -7.26 -34.40 23.75
N ARG A 152 -7.40 -33.14 23.32
CA ARG A 152 -7.74 -32.03 24.24
C ARG A 152 -9.20 -32.01 24.70
N ALA A 153 -10.10 -32.71 24.01
CA ALA A 153 -11.49 -32.85 24.44
C ALA A 153 -11.66 -33.97 25.50
N ALA A 154 -10.76 -34.96 25.52
CA ALA A 154 -10.83 -36.09 26.45
C ALA A 154 -10.13 -35.85 27.81
N SER A 155 -9.44 -34.71 27.98
CA SER A 155 -8.72 -34.36 29.22
C SER A 155 -9.32 -33.17 29.98
N LEU A 156 -10.52 -32.71 29.60
CA LEU A 156 -11.32 -31.85 30.48
C LEU A 156 -12.00 -32.74 31.52
N PRO A 157 -11.66 -32.61 32.82
CA PRO A 157 -12.36 -33.35 33.86
C PRO A 157 -13.86 -32.99 33.83
N PRO A 158 -14.77 -33.98 33.92
CA PRO A 158 -16.20 -33.76 33.74
C PRO A 158 -16.90 -32.90 34.81
N ASP A 159 -16.21 -32.44 35.86
CA ASP A 159 -16.85 -31.78 36.99
C ASP A 159 -16.23 -30.42 37.31
N ARG A 160 -16.58 -29.39 36.53
CA ARG A 160 -16.57 -28.02 37.08
C ARG A 160 -17.99 -27.47 37.02
N PRO A 161 -18.60 -27.13 38.18
CA PRO A 161 -19.91 -26.51 38.19
C PRO A 161 -19.86 -25.24 37.36
N ALA A 162 -20.82 -25.11 36.45
CA ALA A 162 -21.04 -23.90 35.68
C ALA A 162 -21.39 -22.77 36.65
N PHE A 163 -20.39 -22.01 37.10
CA PHE A 163 -20.66 -20.73 37.74
C PHE A 163 -21.29 -19.84 36.68
N ALA A 164 -22.60 -19.65 36.82
CA ALA A 164 -23.37 -18.67 36.08
C ALA A 164 -22.62 -17.34 36.14
N ARG A 165 -22.28 -16.80 34.98
CA ARG A 165 -21.74 -15.44 34.82
C ARG A 165 -22.87 -14.45 35.07
N GLU A 166 -23.27 -14.31 36.32
CA GLU A 166 -24.06 -13.17 36.77
C GLU A 166 -23.14 -11.95 36.93
N GLY A 167 -23.63 -10.78 36.53
CA GLY A 167 -23.05 -9.50 37.00
C GLY A 167 -22.42 -8.59 35.95
N GLY A 168 -23.04 -8.41 34.79
CA GLY A 168 -22.74 -7.30 33.87
C GLY A 168 -23.33 -5.94 34.29
N LEU A 169 -23.39 -5.62 35.59
CA LEU A 169 -24.12 -4.44 36.09
C LEU A 169 -23.40 -3.67 37.23
N ALA A 170 -22.06 -3.59 37.24
CA ALA A 170 -21.34 -2.84 38.29
C ALA A 170 -20.14 -2.02 37.78
N ARG A 171 -20.27 -1.31 36.64
CA ARG A 171 -19.21 -0.39 36.17
C ARG A 171 -19.62 1.07 36.00
N HIS A 172 -20.83 1.46 36.41
CA HIS A 172 -21.30 2.85 36.23
C HIS A 172 -21.24 3.76 37.47
N LEU A 173 -20.68 3.34 38.60
CA LEU A 173 -20.71 4.14 39.84
C LEU A 173 -19.35 4.61 40.40
N ALA A 174 -18.21 4.28 39.79
CA ALA A 174 -16.91 4.76 40.27
C ALA A 174 -16.42 5.94 39.40
N GLY A 175 -16.83 7.17 39.69
CA GLY A 175 -16.29 8.32 38.94
C GLY A 175 -16.86 9.71 39.15
N ARG A 176 -17.42 10.06 40.31
CA ARG A 176 -17.65 11.48 40.65
C ARG A 176 -17.11 11.80 42.04
N ALA A 177 -15.94 12.42 42.08
CA ALA A 177 -15.48 13.15 43.25
C ALA A 177 -16.22 14.50 43.33
N PRO A 178 -16.64 14.97 44.51
CA PRO A 178 -17.24 16.29 44.68
C PRO A 178 -16.18 17.41 44.58
N PRO A 179 -16.56 18.62 44.15
CA PRO A 179 -15.66 19.77 44.09
C PRO A 179 -15.28 20.23 45.51
N VAL A 180 -13.99 20.52 45.70
CA VAL A 180 -13.47 21.17 46.90
C VAL A 180 -13.75 22.67 46.75
N LEU A 181 -14.50 23.25 47.68
CA LEU A 181 -14.63 24.70 47.83
C LEU A 181 -13.36 25.22 48.50
N GLY A 182 -12.64 26.09 47.79
CA GLY A 182 -11.52 26.89 48.27
C GLY A 182 -11.56 28.24 47.56
#